data_AF-A0A1I0RQY8-F1
#
_entry.id   AF-A0A1I0RQY8-F1
#
_cell.length_a   1.000
_cell.length_b   1.000
_cell.length_c   1.000
_cell.angle_alpha   90.00
_cell.angle_beta   90.00
_cell.angle_gamma   90.00
#
_symmetry.space_group_name_H-M   'P 1'
#
loop_
_entity.id
_entity.type
_entity.pdbx_description
1 polymer ?
#
loop_
_entity_poly.entity_id
_entity_poly.type
_entity_poly.pdbx_seq_one_letter_code
_entity_poly.pdbx_strand_id
1 'polypeptide(L)'
;MYKNNLKNKIALCLAILALFVIFYAELFIINNIHHNCNGKNCPICAEIQIAESMIQQFGSAVPPVMLLIVFVCFFTETTSIANQVNLFSTPVEMKVRMDV
;
A
#
# COMPACT_ATOMS: atom_id res chain seq x y z
N MET A 1 5.69 9.39 -24.58
CA MET A 1 4.43 8.90 -23.98
C MET A 1 4.33 7.36 -23.91
N TYR A 2 4.72 6.59 -24.95
CA TYR A 2 4.66 5.10 -24.95
C TYR A 2 5.47 4.41 -23.82
N LYS A 3 6.63 4.97 -23.44
CA LYS A 3 7.56 4.41 -22.44
C LYS A 3 6.98 4.33 -21.01
N ASN A 4 6.07 5.25 -20.63
CA ASN A 4 5.47 5.25 -19.29
C ASN A 4 4.42 4.16 -19.13
N ASN A 5 3.65 3.88 -20.19
CA ASN A 5 2.64 2.82 -20.17
C ASN A 5 3.28 1.43 -20.07
N LEU A 6 4.44 1.24 -20.71
CA LEU A 6 5.21 0.00 -20.60
C LEU A 6 5.80 -0.19 -19.19
N LYS A 7 6.38 0.86 -18.60
CA LYS A 7 6.88 0.82 -17.22
C LYS A 7 5.77 0.52 -16.21
N ASN A 8 4.59 1.12 -16.39
CA ASN A 8 3.43 0.84 -15.53
C ASN A 8 2.94 -0.61 -15.70
N LYS A 9 2.93 -1.15 -16.92
CA LYS A 9 2.58 -2.56 -17.17
C LYS A 9 3.60 -3.52 -16.53
N ILE A 10 4.89 -3.21 -16.62
CA ILE A 10 5.96 -4.02 -15.98
C ILE A 10 5.82 -3.94 -14.45
N ALA A 11 5.61 -2.75 -13.89
CA ALA A 11 5.40 -2.58 -12.46
C ALA A 11 4.17 -3.35 -11.97
N LEU A 12 3.07 -3.32 -12.73
CA LEU A 12 1.85 -4.06 -12.42
C LEU A 12 2.06 -5.57 -12.53
N CYS A 13 2.81 -6.03 -13.54
CA CYS A 13 3.19 -7.43 -13.67
C CYS A 13 4.05 -7.90 -12.48
N LEU A 14 5.05 -7.11 -12.08
CA LEU A 14 5.89 -7.40 -10.92
C LEU A 14 5.08 -7.41 -9.61
N ALA A 15 4.14 -6.48 -9.44
CA ALA A 15 3.27 -6.44 -8.27
C ALA A 15 2.36 -7.69 -8.19
N ILE A 16 1.78 -8.11 -9.31
CA ILE A 16 0.98 -9.33 -9.40
C ILE A 16 1.84 -10.56 -9.10
N LEU A 17 3.05 -10.64 -9.67
CA LEU A 17 3.99 -11.73 -9.41
C LEU A 17 4.34 -11.80 -7.91
N ALA A 18 4.63 -10.66 -7.28
CA ALA A 18 4.93 -10.59 -5.85
C ALA A 18 3.75 -11.08 -4.99
N LEU A 19 2.51 -10.71 -5.34
CA LEU A 19 1.30 -11.23 -4.70
C LEU A 19 1.20 -12.75 -4.81
N PHE A 20 1.44 -13.31 -6.00
CA PHE A 20 1.44 -14.76 -6.20
C PHE A 20 2.51 -15.46 -5.37
N VAL A 21 3.73 -14.89 -5.30
CA VAL A 21 4.82 -15.45 -4.49
C VAL A 21 4.45 -15.45 -3.00
N ILE A 22 3.87 -14.37 -2.49
CA ILE A 22 3.44 -14.28 -1.08
C ILE A 22 2.33 -15.28 -0.80
N PHE A 23 1.33 -15.38 -1.67
CA PHE A 23 0.23 -16.35 -1.51
C PHE A 23 0.72 -17.79 -1.56
N TYR A 24 1.64 -18.10 -2.49
CA TYR A 24 2.25 -19.42 -2.58
C TYR A 24 3.10 -19.74 -1.36
N ALA A 25 3.81 -18.76 -0.80
CA ALA A 25 4.56 -18.92 0.44
C ALA A 25 3.66 -19.32 1.62
N GLU A 26 2.51 -18.66 1.78
CA GLU A 26 1.53 -19.03 2.83
C GLU A 26 0.97 -20.45 2.61
N LEU A 27 0.59 -20.80 1.37
CA LEU A 27 0.14 -22.15 1.03
C LEU A 27 1.22 -23.20 1.27
N PHE A 28 2.47 -22.89 0.94
CA PHE A 28 3.61 -23.78 1.18
C PHE A 28 3.81 -24.02 2.67
N ILE A 29 3.72 -22.98 3.50
CA ILE A 29 3.80 -23.11 4.96
C ILE A 29 2.64 -23.95 5.48
N ILE A 30 1.40 -23.71 5.05
CA ILE A 30 0.21 -24.47 5.51
C ILE A 30 0.31 -25.95 5.11
N ASN A 31 0.80 -26.25 3.91
CA ASN A 31 0.90 -27.62 3.43
C ASN A 31 2.09 -28.37 4.05
N ASN A 32 3.16 -27.65 4.41
CA ASN A 32 4.40 -28.24 4.94
C ASN A 32 4.63 -27.97 6.43
N ILE A 33 3.70 -27.36 7.18
CA ILE A 33 3.81 -27.18 8.64
C ILE A 33 3.92 -28.52 9.37
N HIS A 34 3.27 -29.57 8.87
CA HIS A 34 3.33 -30.93 9.40
C HIS A 34 4.43 -31.78 8.74
N HIS A 35 5.51 -31.16 8.27
CA HIS A 35 6.62 -31.92 7.70
C HIS A 35 7.32 -32.74 8.80
N ASN A 36 7.79 -33.95 8.44
CA ASN A 36 8.59 -34.77 9.33
C ASN A 36 9.98 -34.16 9.48
N CYS A 37 10.11 -33.24 10.43
CA CYS A 37 11.34 -32.50 10.67
C CYS A 37 12.43 -33.46 11.20
N ASN A 38 13.46 -33.69 10.39
CA ASN A 38 14.58 -34.56 10.74
C ASN A 38 15.68 -33.83 11.54
N GLY A 39 15.36 -32.70 12.18
CA GLY A 39 16.29 -31.90 12.98
C GLY A 39 17.01 -30.79 12.19
N LYS A 40 18.26 -30.47 12.62
CA LYS A 40 18.96 -29.20 12.32
C LYS A 40 19.19 -28.85 10.84
N ASN A 41 19.06 -29.78 9.91
CA ASN A 41 19.30 -29.56 8.48
C ASN A 41 18.07 -29.86 7.61
N CYS A 42 16.87 -29.59 8.09
CA CYS A 42 15.69 -29.76 7.25
C CYS A 42 15.62 -28.63 6.19
N PRO A 43 15.68 -28.95 4.89
CA PRO A 43 15.62 -27.94 3.83
C PRO A 43 14.29 -27.18 3.82
N ILE A 44 13.20 -27.85 4.23
CA ILE A 44 11.85 -27.28 4.33
C ILE A 44 11.80 -26.18 5.38
N CYS A 45 12.44 -26.37 6.55
CA CYS A 45 12.51 -25.33 7.58
C CYS A 45 13.26 -24.08 7.11
N ALA A 46 14.36 -24.25 6.36
CA ALA A 46 15.13 -23.13 5.84
C ALA A 46 14.31 -22.31 4.82
N GLU A 47 13.57 -23.00 3.95
CA GLU A 47 12.71 -22.37 2.96
C GLU A 47 11.52 -21.65 3.59
N ILE A 48 10.90 -22.24 4.63
CA ILE A 48 9.86 -21.59 5.44
C ILE A 48 10.41 -20.33 6.13
N GLN A 49 11.61 -20.39 6.70
CA GLN A 49 12.18 -19.24 7.41
C GLN A 49 12.50 -18.07 6.47
N ILE A 50 12.95 -18.36 5.24
CA ILE A 50 13.13 -17.35 4.20
C ILE A 50 11.78 -16.76 3.79
N ALA A 51 10.78 -17.60 3.54
CA ALA A 51 9.42 -17.18 3.19
C ALA A 51 8.80 -16.29 4.28
N GLU A 52 8.90 -16.70 5.55
CA GLU A 52 8.40 -15.96 6.69
C GLU A 52 9.09 -14.60 6.83
N SER A 53 10.42 -14.54 6.65
CA SER A 53 11.15 -13.28 6.69
C SER A 53 10.72 -12.31 5.60
N MET A 54 10.41 -12.79 4.38
CA MET A 54 9.83 -11.97 3.32
C MET A 54 8.44 -11.48 3.73
N ILE A 55 7.56 -12.36 4.20
CA ILE A 55 6.20 -12.00 4.62
C ILE A 55 6.24 -10.95 5.74
N GLN A 56 7.13 -11.08 6.73
CA GLN A 56 7.28 -10.10 7.81
C GLN A 56 7.79 -8.74 7.32
N GLN A 57 8.72 -8.71 6.36
CA GLN A 57 9.19 -7.45 5.77
C GLN A 57 8.07 -6.73 5.00
N PHE A 58 7.28 -7.46 4.20
CA PHE A 58 6.14 -6.87 3.52
C PHE A 58 5.03 -6.49 4.50
N GLY A 59 4.74 -7.35 5.49
CA GLY A 59 3.72 -7.12 6.51
C GLY A 59 4.02 -5.94 7.44
N SER A 60 5.29 -5.61 7.67
CA SER A 60 5.70 -4.43 8.45
C SER A 60 5.76 -3.15 7.61
N ALA A 61 6.05 -3.25 6.32
CA ALA A 61 6.13 -2.09 5.41
C ALA A 61 4.78 -1.62 4.88
N VAL A 62 3.80 -2.52 4.69
CA VAL A 62 2.47 -2.19 4.13
C VAL A 62 1.64 -1.26 5.04
N PRO A 63 1.52 -1.49 6.37
CA PRO A 63 0.71 -0.66 7.26
C PRO A 63 1.09 0.84 7.28
N PRO A 64 2.37 1.23 7.42
CA PRO A 64 2.72 2.65 7.44
C PRO A 64 2.49 3.32 6.10
N VAL A 65 2.71 2.63 4.98
CA VAL A 65 2.45 3.17 3.63
C VAL A 65 0.95 3.42 3.43
N MET A 66 0.10 2.48 3.83
CA MET A 66 -1.35 2.66 3.74
C MET A 66 -1.86 3.81 4.61
N LEU A 67 -1.34 3.96 5.83
CA LEU A 67 -1.66 5.08 6.70
C LEU A 67 -1.29 6.43 6.08
N LEU A 68 -0.09 6.53 5.46
CA LEU A 68 0.34 7.74 4.78
C LEU A 68 -0.55 8.10 3.58
N ILE A 69 -0.96 7.11 2.78
CA ILE A 69 -1.86 7.32 1.65
C ILE A 69 -3.22 7.86 2.13
N VAL A 70 -3.82 7.21 3.14
CA VAL A 70 -5.11 7.64 3.70
C VAL A 70 -5.02 9.06 4.26
N PHE A 71 -3.93 9.36 4.97
CA PHE A 71 -3.69 10.70 5.50
C PHE A 71 -3.61 11.72 4.37
N VAL A 72 -2.77 11.51 3.35
CA VAL A 72 -2.65 12.43 2.21
C VAL A 72 -4.00 12.64 1.51
N CYS A 73 -4.74 11.57 1.21
CA CYS A 73 -6.06 11.66 0.59
C CYS A 73 -7.02 12.52 1.42
N PHE A 74 -7.12 12.26 2.73
CA PHE A 74 -7.98 13.03 3.63
C PHE A 74 -7.63 14.52 3.66
N PHE A 75 -6.35 14.87 3.71
CA PHE A 75 -5.90 16.26 3.69
C PHE A 75 -6.15 16.94 2.33
N THR A 76 -6.01 16.22 1.21
CA THR A 76 -6.32 16.78 -0.11
C THR A 76 -7.82 17.04 -0.29
N GLU A 77 -8.67 16.15 0.23
CA GLU A 77 -10.13 16.34 0.15
C GLU A 77 -10.59 17.50 1.04
N THR A 78 -10.11 17.56 2.28
CA THR A 78 -10.47 18.63 3.22
C THR A 78 -10.01 20.02 2.76
N THR A 79 -8.80 20.13 2.22
CA THR A 79 -8.30 21.41 1.66
C THR A 79 -9.07 21.83 0.42
N SER A 80 -9.45 20.89 -0.45
CA SER A 80 -10.28 21.18 -1.63
C SER A 80 -11.66 21.71 -1.24
N ILE A 81 -12.32 21.10 -0.26
CA ILE A 81 -13.62 21.55 0.27
C ILE A 81 -13.48 22.93 0.93
N ALA A 82 -12.47 23.14 1.79
CA ALA A 82 -12.25 24.42 2.44
C ALA A 82 -11.95 25.54 1.44
N ASN A 83 -11.21 25.25 0.37
CA ASN A 83 -10.94 26.21 -0.70
C ASN A 83 -12.22 26.58 -1.47
N GLN A 84 -13.09 25.61 -1.76
CA GLN A 84 -14.39 25.89 -2.39
C GLN A 84 -15.26 26.77 -1.48
N VAL A 85 -15.38 26.44 -0.19
CA VAL A 85 -16.16 27.25 0.78
C VAL A 85 -15.62 28.67 0.90
N ASN A 86 -14.30 28.86 0.93
CA ASN A 86 -13.69 30.19 0.95
C ASN A 86 -13.90 30.97 -0.36
N LEU A 87 -13.91 30.30 -1.51
CA LEU A 87 -14.22 30.91 -2.81
C LEU A 87 -15.69 31.35 -2.93
N PHE A 88 -16.62 30.59 -2.37
CA PHE A 88 -18.02 31.03 -2.27
C PHE A 88 -18.17 32.16 -1.26
N SER A 89 -17.52 32.06 -0.10
CA SER A 89 -17.55 33.06 0.98
C SER A 89 -16.71 34.32 0.70
N THR A 90 -16.59 34.74 -0.56
CA THR A 90 -15.95 36.02 -0.88
C THR A 90 -16.77 37.18 -0.31
N PRO A 91 -16.14 38.32 0.05
CA PRO A 91 -16.85 39.50 0.60
C PRO A 91 -17.98 40.02 -0.30
N VAL A 92 -17.93 39.67 -1.59
CA VAL A 92 -18.93 39.99 -2.62
C VAL A 92 -20.27 39.28 -2.35
N GLU A 93 -20.26 38.03 -1.86
CA GLU A 93 -21.50 37.28 -1.57
C GLU A 93 -22.07 37.65 -0.19
N MET A 94 -21.22 37.92 0.81
CA MET A 94 -21.66 38.41 2.12
C MET A 94 -22.23 39.84 2.10
N LYS A 95 -22.20 40.52 0.95
CA LYS A 95 -22.74 41.88 0.74
C LYS A 95 -22.34 42.86 1.86
N VAL A 96 -21.13 42.69 2.38
CA VAL A 96 -20.55 43.60 3.36
C VAL A 96 -20.32 44.90 2.62
N ARG A 97 -21.13 45.91 2.94
CA ARG A 97 -20.95 47.25 2.38
C ARG A 97 -19.63 47.77 2.93
N MET A 98 -18.80 48.33 2.06
CA MET A 98 -17.64 49.11 2.49
C MET A 98 -18.19 50.48 2.89
N ASP A 99 -18.60 50.62 4.14
CA ASP A 99 -18.86 51.89 4.79
C ASP A 99 -17.52 52.58 5.05
N VAL A 100 -17.16 53.50 4.13
CA VAL A 100 -16.11 54.50 4.29
C VAL A 100 -16.72 55.79 4.79
#